data_AF-A0A4Q7FNT1-F1
#
_entry.id   AF-A0A4Q7FNT1-F1
#
_cell.length_a   1.000
_cell.length_b   1.000
_cell.length_c   1.000
_cell.angle_alpha   90.00
_cell.angle_beta   90.00
_cell.angle_gamma   90.00
#
_symmetry.space_group_name_H-M   'P 1'
#
loop_
_entity.id
_entity.type
_entity.pdbx_description
1 polymer ?
#
loop_
_entity_poly.entity_id
_entity_poly.type
_entity_poly.pdbx_seq_one_letter_code
_entity_poly.pdbx_strand_id
1 'polypeptide(L)'
;MTSEDQAMRVFAILFIGMIALTDRAFAWGDEGHQIVCEIAYRLATVDTRAAIRKLVRNDQEYDTFSEACIYPDHPHRRAPEHFVNLPRTAHELPPEGCPGENPCVLSAIENDSTILGSKGKPADRLIALKFLGHWVGDIHQPLHVSFADDKGGNGIDVSGLCSGVLHATWDTCLVMKAVGKDVDAAASDLIDTLTPAMKGNGSNPSPATGPMNPSPSPKPSRRITAPCKGGHARKSRARRSRLMRPISRPTHPSCESAS
;
A
#
# COMPACT_ATOMS: atom_id res chain seq x y z
N MET A 1 23.79 -9.85 44.74
CA MET A 1 23.39 -9.70 43.33
C MET A 1 24.67 -9.82 42.52
N THR A 2 24.79 -10.88 41.73
CA THR A 2 26.05 -11.21 41.05
C THR A 2 26.24 -10.30 39.82
N SER A 3 27.48 -10.21 39.34
CA SER A 3 27.81 -9.55 38.07
C SER A 3 26.95 -10.07 36.91
N GLU A 4 26.59 -11.35 36.95
CA GLU A 4 25.77 -12.03 35.95
C GLU A 4 24.30 -11.60 36.01
N ASP A 5 23.75 -11.37 37.21
CA ASP A 5 22.39 -10.83 37.40
C ASP A 5 22.23 -9.41 36.82
N GLN A 6 23.28 -8.58 36.94
CA GLN A 6 23.30 -7.24 36.37
C GLN A 6 23.37 -7.30 34.84
N ALA A 7 24.21 -8.17 34.28
CA ALA A 7 24.33 -8.34 32.84
C ALA A 7 23.02 -8.84 32.20
N MET A 8 22.35 -9.84 32.80
CA MET A 8 21.08 -10.35 32.29
C MET A 8 19.96 -9.31 32.33
N ARG A 9 19.91 -8.46 33.36
CA ARG A 9 18.93 -7.36 33.45
C ARG A 9 19.17 -6.30 32.38
N VAL A 10 20.43 -5.94 32.14
CA VAL A 10 20.78 -4.99 31.07
C VAL A 10 20.42 -5.59 29.70
N PHE A 11 20.71 -6.86 29.45
CA PHE A 11 20.30 -7.53 28.21
C PHE A 11 18.78 -7.58 28.04
N ALA A 12 18.02 -7.89 29.10
CA ALA A 12 16.56 -7.89 29.06
C ALA A 12 15.97 -6.49 28.79
N ILE A 13 16.53 -5.44 29.41
CA ILE A 13 16.11 -4.05 29.18
C ILE A 13 16.43 -3.61 27.74
N LEU A 14 17.62 -3.95 27.24
CA LEU A 14 18.01 -3.66 25.86
C LEU A 14 17.15 -4.42 24.84
N PHE A 15 16.79 -5.68 25.14
CA PHE A 15 15.92 -6.49 24.30
C PHE A 15 14.47 -5.97 24.28
N ILE A 16 13.92 -5.59 25.43
CA ILE A 16 12.59 -4.95 25.54
C ILE A 16 12.59 -3.58 24.83
N GLY A 17 13.66 -2.80 24.95
CA GLY A 17 13.83 -1.53 24.24
C GLY A 17 13.91 -1.70 22.72
N MET A 18 14.48 -2.81 22.23
CA MET A 18 14.56 -3.13 20.80
C MET A 18 13.21 -3.55 20.21
N ILE A 19 12.36 -4.26 20.99
CA ILE A 19 10.99 -4.61 20.58
C ILE A 19 10.10 -3.35 20.52
N ALA A 20 10.36 -2.34 21.35
CA ALA A 20 9.60 -1.09 21.37
C ALA A 20 9.94 -0.12 20.21
N LEU A 21 10.96 -0.43 19.39
CA LEU A 21 11.40 0.35 18.23
C LEU A 21 10.89 -0.21 16.90
N THR A 22 9.98 -1.19 16.92
CA THR A 22 9.28 -1.58 15.69
C THR A 22 8.32 -0.45 15.33
N ASP A 23 8.70 0.39 14.37
CA ASP A 23 7.78 1.31 13.73
C ASP A 23 6.55 0.53 13.25
N ARG A 24 5.39 1.12 13.51
CA ARG A 24 4.12 0.57 13.05
C ARG A 24 4.14 0.59 11.53
N ALA A 25 4.24 -0.60 10.94
CA ALA A 25 3.86 -0.82 9.56
C ALA A 25 2.34 -0.62 9.51
N PHE A 26 1.95 0.61 9.21
CA PHE A 26 0.58 0.89 8.80
C PHE A 26 0.46 0.45 7.35
N ALA A 27 -0.71 -0.03 6.97
CA ALA A 27 -1.13 -0.06 5.58
C ALA A 27 -1.19 1.35 5.00
N TRP A 28 -1.95 1.61 3.92
CA TRP A 28 -2.21 3.01 3.55
C TRP A 28 -2.42 3.81 4.84
N GLY A 29 -1.70 4.93 4.99
CA GLY A 29 -1.81 5.67 6.25
C GLY A 29 -3.27 6.04 6.50
N ASP A 30 -3.59 6.43 7.74
CA ASP A 30 -4.97 6.81 8.12
C ASP A 30 -5.64 7.71 7.06
N GLU A 31 -4.93 8.73 6.59
CA GLU A 31 -5.45 9.63 5.55
C GLU A 31 -5.69 8.92 4.21
N GLY A 32 -4.84 7.96 3.82
CA GLY A 32 -5.03 7.16 2.60
C GLY A 32 -6.34 6.35 2.63
N HIS A 33 -6.61 5.65 3.74
CA HIS A 33 -7.87 4.94 3.92
C HIS A 33 -9.08 5.86 3.93
N GLN A 34 -8.97 6.99 4.65
CA GLN A 34 -10.03 7.99 4.70
C GLN A 34 -10.32 8.55 3.30
N ILE A 35 -9.30 8.88 2.51
CA ILE A 35 -9.45 9.38 1.13
C ILE A 35 -10.13 8.34 0.23
N VAL A 36 -9.68 7.08 0.27
CA VAL A 36 -10.29 6.00 -0.53
C VAL A 36 -11.77 5.85 -0.18
N CYS A 37 -12.10 5.81 1.11
CA CYS A 37 -13.48 5.67 1.56
C CYS A 37 -14.34 6.90 1.28
N GLU A 38 -13.76 8.11 1.35
CA GLU A 38 -14.46 9.35 1.00
C GLU A 38 -14.79 9.39 -0.50
N ILE A 39 -13.84 9.01 -1.36
CA ILE A 39 -14.06 8.89 -2.81
C ILE A 39 -15.16 7.85 -3.09
N ALA A 40 -15.05 6.67 -2.48
CA ALA A 40 -16.04 5.61 -2.63
C ALA A 40 -17.44 6.07 -2.19
N TYR A 41 -17.53 6.79 -1.07
CA TYR A 41 -18.77 7.34 -0.57
C TYR A 41 -19.37 8.38 -1.53
N ARG A 42 -18.57 9.32 -2.04
CA ARG A 42 -19.02 10.39 -2.95
C ARG A 42 -19.46 9.86 -4.32
N LEU A 43 -18.81 8.81 -4.83
CA LEU A 43 -19.15 8.16 -6.10
C LEU A 43 -20.29 7.13 -5.97
N ALA A 44 -20.65 6.72 -4.76
CA ALA A 44 -21.73 5.78 -4.56
C ALA A 44 -23.11 6.35 -4.96
N THR A 45 -23.99 5.45 -5.40
CA THR A 45 -25.38 5.79 -5.73
C THR A 45 -26.10 6.40 -4.52
N VAL A 46 -27.21 7.10 -4.77
CA VAL A 46 -28.01 7.72 -3.70
C VAL A 46 -28.46 6.67 -2.67
N ASP A 47 -28.89 5.50 -3.12
CA ASP A 47 -29.35 4.41 -2.26
C ASP A 47 -28.20 3.80 -1.44
N THR A 48 -27.03 3.58 -2.06
CA THR A 48 -25.85 3.08 -1.36
C THR A 48 -25.37 4.08 -0.30
N ARG A 49 -25.32 5.39 -0.61
CA ARG A 49 -25.00 6.43 0.39
C ARG A 49 -26.01 6.49 1.52
N ALA A 50 -27.29 6.28 1.23
CA ALA A 50 -28.33 6.21 2.27
C ALA A 50 -28.15 4.98 3.17
N ALA A 51 -27.82 3.82 2.61
CA ALA A 51 -27.54 2.60 3.36
C ALA A 51 -26.29 2.73 4.24
N ILE A 52 -25.20 3.28 3.71
CA ILE A 52 -23.97 3.57 4.47
C ILE A 52 -24.28 4.50 5.64
N ARG A 53 -24.95 5.64 5.40
CA ARG A 53 -25.33 6.58 6.48
C ARG A 53 -26.21 5.91 7.53
N LYS A 54 -27.13 5.03 7.12
CA LYS A 54 -27.99 4.33 8.07
C LYS A 54 -27.19 3.44 9.02
N LEU A 55 -26.13 2.78 8.54
CA LEU A 55 -25.24 1.98 9.39
C LEU A 55 -24.39 2.87 10.29
N VAL A 56 -23.67 3.83 9.69
CA VAL A 56 -22.72 4.71 10.40
C VAL A 56 -23.39 5.57 11.47
N ARG A 57 -24.68 5.94 11.31
CA ARG A 57 -25.44 6.65 12.36
C ARG A 57 -25.56 5.90 13.69
N ASN A 58 -25.29 4.60 13.71
CA ASN A 58 -25.27 3.79 14.94
C ASN A 58 -23.85 3.52 15.44
N ASP A 59 -22.83 4.07 14.76
CA ASP A 59 -21.46 4.01 15.22
C ASP A 59 -21.29 4.95 16.42
N GLN A 60 -20.52 4.49 17.41
CA GLN A 60 -20.24 5.25 18.63
C GLN A 60 -18.84 5.87 18.61
N GLU A 61 -18.02 5.50 17.63
CA GLU A 61 -16.60 5.85 17.55
C GLU A 61 -16.30 6.84 16.41
N TYR A 62 -17.04 6.76 15.30
CA TYR A 62 -16.82 7.60 14.12
C TYR A 62 -18.12 8.20 13.60
N ASP A 63 -18.08 9.44 13.12
CA ASP A 63 -19.26 10.15 12.63
C ASP A 63 -19.50 9.91 11.13
N THR A 64 -18.45 9.58 10.40
CA THR A 64 -18.46 9.38 8.94
C THR A 64 -17.92 8.01 8.53
N PHE A 65 -18.26 7.58 7.31
CA PHE A 65 -17.72 6.33 6.77
C PHE A 65 -16.22 6.42 6.50
N SER A 66 -15.74 7.57 6.01
CA SER A 66 -14.32 7.80 5.73
C SER A 66 -13.50 7.70 7.01
N GLU A 67 -13.89 8.36 8.09
CA GLU A 67 -13.23 8.23 9.40
C GLU A 67 -13.22 6.78 9.89
N ALA A 68 -14.33 6.07 9.72
CA ALA A 68 -14.48 4.69 10.17
C ALA A 68 -13.57 3.68 9.44
N CYS A 69 -13.00 4.04 8.28
CA CYS A 69 -12.13 3.16 7.51
C CYS A 69 -10.73 2.96 8.09
N ILE A 70 -10.35 3.67 9.15
CA ILE A 70 -9.12 3.39 9.90
C ILE A 70 -9.34 2.38 11.02
N TYR A 71 -10.59 2.01 11.31
CA TYR A 71 -10.96 1.15 12.42
C TYR A 71 -10.11 -0.13 12.52
N PRO A 72 -9.80 -0.86 11.43
CA PRO A 72 -8.99 -2.07 11.55
C PRO A 72 -7.58 -1.86 12.11
N ASP A 73 -7.02 -0.64 12.02
CA ASP A 73 -5.68 -0.32 12.51
C ASP A 73 -5.64 0.27 13.93
N HIS A 74 -6.78 0.64 14.50
CA HIS A 74 -6.84 1.38 15.78
C HIS A 74 -7.75 0.75 16.85
N PRO A 75 -7.25 -0.17 17.70
CA PRO A 75 -5.99 -0.91 17.57
C PRO A 75 -5.99 -1.87 16.37
N HIS A 76 -4.80 -2.34 15.99
CA HIS A 76 -4.63 -3.28 14.88
C HIS A 76 -5.37 -4.60 15.15
N ARG A 77 -6.32 -4.94 14.28
CA ARG A 77 -7.27 -6.07 14.38
C ARG A 77 -7.15 -6.93 13.14
N ARG A 78 -7.27 -8.26 13.30
CA ARG A 78 -7.20 -9.21 12.18
C ARG A 78 -5.91 -9.02 11.36
N ALA A 79 -4.77 -8.85 12.04
CA ALA A 79 -3.48 -8.50 11.44
C ALA A 79 -3.08 -9.26 10.15
N PRO A 80 -3.27 -10.59 10.03
CA PRO A 80 -2.93 -11.31 8.80
C PRO A 80 -3.75 -10.89 7.58
N GLU A 81 -4.91 -10.28 7.79
CA GLU A 81 -5.90 -9.92 6.78
C GLU A 81 -5.63 -8.58 6.11
N HIS A 82 -4.62 -7.82 6.56
CA HIS A 82 -4.26 -6.56 5.91
C HIS A 82 -3.49 -6.77 4.60
N PHE A 83 -2.88 -7.94 4.37
CA PHE A 83 -1.96 -8.13 3.24
C PHE A 83 -2.01 -9.55 2.66
N VAL A 84 -1.27 -9.74 1.57
CA VAL A 84 -0.93 -11.03 0.95
C VAL A 84 0.59 -11.10 0.81
N ASN A 85 1.19 -12.14 1.37
CA ASN A 85 2.61 -12.42 1.27
C ASN A 85 2.89 -13.47 0.18
N LEU A 86 3.70 -13.11 -0.80
CA LEU A 86 4.05 -13.93 -1.96
C LEU A 86 5.54 -14.28 -1.97
N PRO A 87 5.96 -15.40 -2.57
CA PRO A 87 7.37 -15.64 -2.84
C PRO A 87 7.88 -14.70 -3.94
N ARG A 88 9.19 -14.40 -3.96
CA ARG A 88 9.83 -13.56 -5.00
C ARG A 88 9.61 -14.04 -6.43
N THR A 89 9.35 -15.33 -6.59
CA THR A 89 9.08 -15.97 -7.88
C THR A 89 7.63 -15.83 -8.33
N ALA A 90 6.74 -15.27 -7.50
CA ALA A 90 5.36 -15.04 -7.88
C ALA A 90 5.26 -13.89 -8.88
N HIS A 91 4.46 -14.11 -9.91
CA HIS A 91 4.09 -13.09 -10.91
C HIS A 91 2.58 -12.81 -10.91
N GLU A 92 1.82 -13.61 -10.16
CA GLU A 92 0.37 -13.55 -10.03
C GLU A 92 -0.05 -14.08 -8.65
N LEU A 93 -1.31 -13.83 -8.29
CA LEU A 93 -1.91 -14.42 -7.11
C LEU A 93 -2.14 -15.92 -7.31
N PRO A 94 -2.05 -16.75 -6.26
CA PRO A 94 -2.40 -18.15 -6.34
C PRO A 94 -3.88 -18.32 -6.73
N PRO A 95 -4.23 -19.32 -7.55
CA PRO A 95 -5.63 -19.58 -7.91
C PRO A 95 -6.50 -19.97 -6.71
N GLU A 96 -5.91 -20.54 -5.66
CA GLU A 96 -6.56 -20.83 -4.39
C GLU A 96 -6.84 -19.59 -3.51
N GLY A 97 -6.38 -18.41 -3.94
CA GLY A 97 -6.55 -17.16 -3.22
C GLY A 97 -5.40 -16.88 -2.24
N CYS A 98 -5.67 -16.96 -0.94
CA CYS A 98 -4.66 -16.68 0.08
C CYS A 98 -3.57 -17.76 0.09
N PRO A 99 -2.28 -17.41 -0.06
CA PRO A 99 -1.19 -18.38 0.03
C PRO A 99 -1.01 -18.87 1.47
N GLY A 100 -0.91 -20.19 1.64
CA GLY A 100 -0.78 -20.84 2.95
C GLY A 100 -2.12 -21.10 3.66
N GLU A 101 -2.09 -21.31 4.97
CA GLU A 101 -3.29 -21.67 5.76
C GLU A 101 -3.94 -20.46 6.47
N ASN A 102 -3.38 -19.26 6.34
CA ASN A 102 -3.85 -18.08 7.07
C ASN A 102 -4.83 -17.24 6.23
N PRO A 103 -5.84 -16.61 6.87
CA PRO A 103 -6.65 -15.61 6.19
C PRO A 103 -5.76 -14.44 5.74
N CYS A 104 -6.15 -13.80 4.64
CA CYS A 104 -5.44 -12.68 4.03
C CYS A 104 -6.47 -11.68 3.51
N VAL A 105 -6.03 -10.54 2.97
CA VAL A 105 -6.94 -9.48 2.50
C VAL A 105 -8.00 -9.97 1.49
N LEU A 106 -7.66 -10.98 0.68
CA LEU A 106 -8.59 -11.57 -0.30
C LEU A 106 -9.80 -12.22 0.39
N SER A 107 -9.54 -13.10 1.36
CA SER A 107 -10.61 -13.78 2.10
C SER A 107 -11.33 -12.83 3.06
N ALA A 108 -10.65 -11.81 3.57
CA ALA A 108 -11.24 -10.76 4.39
C ALA A 108 -12.30 -9.96 3.62
N ILE A 109 -11.98 -9.55 2.39
CA ILE A 109 -12.91 -8.87 1.47
C ILE A 109 -14.14 -9.74 1.21
N GLU A 110 -13.96 -11.03 0.91
CA GLU A 110 -15.07 -11.94 0.63
C GLU A 110 -15.98 -12.11 1.86
N ASN A 111 -15.38 -12.33 3.03
CA ASN A 111 -16.09 -12.53 4.28
C ASN A 111 -16.89 -11.29 4.70
N ASP A 112 -16.25 -10.11 4.75
CA ASP A 112 -16.91 -8.88 5.18
C ASP A 112 -17.94 -8.38 4.15
N SER A 113 -17.72 -8.63 2.85
CA SER A 113 -18.74 -8.39 1.82
C SER A 113 -19.98 -9.24 2.05
N THR A 114 -19.80 -10.53 2.39
CA THR A 114 -20.89 -11.45 2.68
C THR A 114 -21.68 -11.01 3.92
N ILE A 115 -20.99 -10.63 5.00
CA ILE A 115 -21.63 -10.14 6.22
C ILE A 115 -22.40 -8.84 5.94
N LEU A 116 -21.80 -7.89 5.24
CA LEU A 116 -22.42 -6.60 4.91
C LEU A 116 -23.68 -6.76 4.04
N GLY A 117 -23.65 -7.70 3.09
CA GLY A 117 -24.76 -8.04 2.20
C GLY A 117 -25.86 -8.89 2.85
N SER A 118 -25.63 -9.43 4.03
CA SER A 118 -26.58 -10.29 4.73
C SER A 118 -27.77 -9.52 5.33
N LYS A 119 -28.80 -10.26 5.78
CA LYS A 119 -29.89 -9.75 6.64
C LYS A 119 -29.54 -9.82 8.14
N GLY A 120 -28.25 -9.90 8.48
CA GLY A 120 -27.74 -9.99 9.85
C GLY A 120 -27.99 -8.73 10.68
N LYS A 121 -27.48 -8.73 11.91
CA LYS A 121 -27.65 -7.62 12.85
C LYS A 121 -27.00 -6.35 12.28
N PRO A 122 -27.62 -5.16 12.45
CA PRO A 122 -27.02 -3.90 12.00
C PRO A 122 -25.61 -3.65 12.56
N ALA A 123 -25.33 -4.07 13.79
CA ALA A 123 -24.02 -3.94 14.42
C ALA A 123 -22.94 -4.77 13.69
N ASP A 124 -23.22 -6.03 13.37
CA ASP A 124 -22.29 -6.91 12.63
C ASP A 124 -22.04 -6.35 11.23
N ARG A 125 -23.09 -5.83 10.58
CA ARG A 125 -22.98 -5.19 9.25
C ARG A 125 -22.22 -3.88 9.29
N LEU A 126 -22.34 -3.10 10.36
CA LEU A 126 -21.54 -1.88 10.55
C LEU A 126 -20.06 -2.24 10.73
N ILE A 127 -19.73 -3.22 11.55
CA ILE A 127 -18.35 -3.69 11.71
C ILE A 127 -17.78 -4.18 10.37
N ALA A 128 -18.56 -4.97 9.62
CA ALA A 128 -18.17 -5.44 8.29
C ALA A 128 -17.98 -4.29 7.29
N LEU A 129 -18.79 -3.23 7.35
CA LEU A 129 -18.62 -2.04 6.53
C LEU A 129 -17.27 -1.34 6.81
N LYS A 130 -16.90 -1.20 8.09
CA LYS A 130 -15.62 -0.58 8.52
C LYS A 130 -14.43 -1.38 8.01
N PHE A 131 -14.48 -2.70 8.19
CA PHE A 131 -13.46 -3.63 7.69
C PHE A 131 -13.37 -3.62 6.16
N LEU A 132 -14.49 -3.76 5.45
CA LEU A 132 -14.50 -3.81 4.00
C LEU A 132 -13.94 -2.53 3.37
N GLY A 133 -14.29 -1.35 3.91
CA GLY A 133 -13.73 -0.08 3.44
C GLY A 133 -12.20 -0.04 3.56
N HIS A 134 -11.66 -0.55 4.67
CA HIS A 134 -10.23 -0.64 4.90
C HIS A 134 -9.55 -1.65 3.96
N TRP A 135 -10.07 -2.88 3.85
CA TRP A 135 -9.48 -3.93 3.01
C TRP A 135 -9.42 -3.56 1.53
N VAL A 136 -10.43 -2.84 1.05
CA VAL A 136 -10.41 -2.30 -0.31
C VAL A 136 -9.30 -1.27 -0.48
N GLY A 137 -8.95 -0.51 0.55
CA GLY A 137 -7.71 0.29 0.55
C GLY A 137 -6.49 -0.62 0.44
N ASP A 138 -6.33 -1.52 1.40
CA ASP A 138 -5.15 -2.40 1.55
C ASP A 138 -4.81 -3.17 0.28
N ILE A 139 -5.78 -3.83 -0.33
CA ILE A 139 -5.54 -4.62 -1.55
C ILE A 139 -5.02 -3.78 -2.72
N HIS A 140 -5.30 -2.47 -2.73
CA HIS A 140 -4.80 -1.54 -3.74
C HIS A 140 -3.46 -0.88 -3.36
N GLN A 141 -2.96 -1.08 -2.14
CA GLN A 141 -1.61 -0.68 -1.73
C GLN A 141 -0.62 -1.68 -2.35
N PRO A 142 0.27 -1.28 -3.28
CA PRO A 142 1.12 -2.22 -4.00
C PRO A 142 2.00 -3.13 -3.13
N LEU A 143 2.40 -2.65 -1.95
CA LEU A 143 3.24 -3.39 -1.01
C LEU A 143 2.45 -4.25 -0.01
N HIS A 144 1.11 -4.16 0.00
CA HIS A 144 0.23 -5.09 0.71
C HIS A 144 -0.01 -6.38 -0.06
N VAL A 145 0.29 -6.41 -1.37
CA VAL A 145 0.26 -7.62 -2.17
C VAL A 145 1.66 -7.82 -2.72
N SER A 146 2.56 -8.30 -1.86
CA SER A 146 4.00 -8.22 -2.12
C SER A 146 4.77 -9.35 -1.44
N PHE A 147 6.09 -9.22 -1.36
CA PHE A 147 6.97 -10.33 -1.06
C PHE A 147 7.12 -10.60 0.44
N ALA A 148 7.05 -11.87 0.80
CA ALA A 148 7.13 -12.31 2.18
C ALA A 148 8.50 -12.06 2.82
N ASP A 149 9.58 -12.16 2.02
CA ASP A 149 10.96 -12.12 2.50
C ASP A 149 11.40 -10.71 2.95
N ASP A 150 10.85 -9.65 2.34
CA ASP A 150 11.03 -8.27 2.75
C ASP A 150 9.85 -7.71 3.56
N LYS A 151 8.88 -8.56 3.92
CA LYS A 151 7.65 -8.20 4.64
C LYS A 151 6.90 -7.06 3.94
N GLY A 152 6.72 -7.16 2.63
CA GLY A 152 6.12 -6.11 1.81
C GLY A 152 6.95 -4.83 1.80
N GLY A 153 8.27 -4.93 1.78
CA GLY A 153 9.16 -3.77 1.80
C GLY A 153 9.37 -3.12 3.18
N ASN A 154 8.84 -3.67 4.26
CA ASN A 154 9.21 -3.23 5.62
C ASN A 154 10.67 -3.55 5.98
N GLY A 155 11.29 -4.50 5.29
CA GLY A 155 12.72 -4.82 5.40
C GLY A 155 13.63 -4.02 4.46
N ILE A 156 13.11 -3.00 3.76
CA ILE A 156 13.85 -2.21 2.78
C ILE A 156 13.89 -0.74 3.21
N ASP A 157 15.08 -0.22 3.48
CA ASP A 157 15.29 1.20 3.77
C ASP A 157 15.36 2.03 2.48
N VAL A 158 14.79 3.23 2.54
CA VAL A 158 14.81 4.24 1.47
C VAL A 158 15.24 5.60 1.99
N SER A 159 15.78 6.41 1.08
CA SER A 159 16.19 7.79 1.34
C SER A 159 15.84 8.69 0.16
N GLY A 160 15.65 9.99 0.42
CA GLY A 160 15.30 10.98 -0.60
C GLY A 160 14.14 11.86 -0.16
N LEU A 161 13.20 12.13 -1.09
CA LEU A 161 11.99 12.91 -0.81
C LEU A 161 11.15 12.29 0.32
N CYS A 162 11.12 10.96 0.34
CA CYS A 162 10.61 10.14 1.42
C CYS A 162 11.77 9.29 1.94
N SER A 163 11.92 9.21 3.26
CA SER A 163 12.98 8.47 3.94
C SER A 163 12.40 7.63 5.06
N GLY A 164 13.02 6.50 5.36
CA GLY A 164 12.52 5.50 6.31
C GLY A 164 12.43 4.16 5.63
N VAL A 165 11.37 3.39 5.90
CA VAL A 165 11.12 2.11 5.23
C VAL A 165 10.29 2.29 3.94
N LEU A 166 10.48 1.38 2.99
CA LEU A 166 9.82 1.43 1.69
C LEU A 166 8.30 1.30 1.84
N HIS A 167 7.83 0.43 2.73
CA HIS A 167 6.39 0.23 2.99
C HIS A 167 5.70 1.55 3.39
N ALA A 168 6.11 2.14 4.51
CA ALA A 168 5.59 3.42 5.01
C ALA A 168 5.73 4.58 4.00
N THR A 169 6.72 4.51 3.11
CA THR A 169 6.86 5.49 2.02
C THR A 169 5.68 5.44 1.06
N TRP A 170 5.22 4.25 0.67
CA TRP A 170 4.03 4.07 -0.16
C TRP A 170 2.75 4.42 0.60
N ASP A 171 2.63 3.96 1.84
CA ASP A 171 1.44 4.14 2.65
C ASP A 171 1.09 5.59 2.91
N THR A 172 2.10 6.38 3.26
CA THR A 172 1.89 7.71 3.82
C THR A 172 2.63 8.77 3.03
N CYS A 173 3.96 8.65 2.91
CA CYS A 173 4.76 9.78 2.46
C CYS A 173 4.42 10.20 1.02
N LEU A 174 4.33 9.26 0.09
CA LEU A 174 4.00 9.57 -1.30
C LEU A 174 2.57 10.09 -1.45
N VAL A 175 1.61 9.53 -0.72
CA VAL A 175 0.22 10.02 -0.70
C VAL A 175 0.16 11.47 -0.24
N MET A 176 0.74 11.78 0.92
CA MET A 176 0.72 13.14 1.46
C MET A 176 1.43 14.14 0.55
N LYS A 177 2.46 13.71 -0.17
CA LYS A 177 3.14 14.56 -1.17
C LYS A 177 2.32 14.76 -2.44
N ALA A 178 1.52 13.77 -2.84
CA ALA A 178 0.75 13.81 -4.06
C ALA A 178 -0.56 14.60 -3.91
N VAL A 179 -1.30 14.38 -2.82
CA VAL A 179 -2.67 14.90 -2.65
C VAL A 179 -2.90 15.69 -1.36
N GLY A 180 -1.91 15.75 -0.47
CA GLY A 180 -2.05 16.43 0.82
C GLY A 180 -2.79 15.60 1.88
N LYS A 181 -2.98 16.20 3.06
CA LYS A 181 -3.58 15.56 4.24
C LYS A 181 -5.07 15.83 4.41
N ASP A 182 -5.59 16.83 3.72
CA ASP A 182 -7.00 17.19 3.81
C ASP A 182 -7.79 16.17 2.98
N VAL A 183 -8.49 15.26 3.68
CA VAL A 183 -9.23 14.16 3.07
C VAL A 183 -10.26 14.67 2.07
N ASP A 184 -10.98 15.74 2.41
CA ASP A 184 -12.04 16.28 1.58
C ASP A 184 -11.49 16.96 0.31
N ALA A 185 -10.41 17.73 0.44
CA ALA A 185 -9.74 18.36 -0.68
C ALA A 185 -9.10 17.30 -1.60
N ALA A 186 -8.36 16.35 -1.02
CA ALA A 186 -7.73 15.26 -1.75
C ALA A 186 -8.77 14.41 -2.52
N ALA A 187 -9.89 14.05 -1.88
CA ALA A 187 -10.97 13.32 -2.52
C ALA A 187 -11.60 14.13 -3.67
N SER A 188 -11.79 15.44 -3.50
CA SER A 188 -12.32 16.32 -4.56
C SER A 188 -11.39 16.36 -5.76
N ASP A 189 -10.11 16.66 -5.52
CA ASP A 189 -9.08 16.75 -6.56
C ASP A 189 -8.96 15.43 -7.33
N LEU A 190 -8.92 14.30 -6.63
CA LEU A 190 -8.83 12.97 -7.24
C LEU A 190 -10.08 12.64 -8.07
N ILE A 191 -11.28 12.91 -7.56
CA ILE A 191 -12.54 12.68 -8.31
C ILE A 191 -12.56 13.49 -9.61
N ASP A 192 -12.01 14.71 -9.62
CA ASP A 192 -11.95 15.55 -10.81
C ASP A 192 -11.02 14.98 -11.90
N THR A 193 -10.05 14.14 -11.52
CA THR A 193 -9.21 13.42 -12.49
C THR A 193 -9.87 12.19 -13.11
N LEU A 194 -10.95 11.67 -12.52
CA LEU A 194 -11.58 10.43 -12.97
C LEU A 194 -12.39 10.63 -14.26
N THR A 195 -12.24 9.70 -15.20
CA THR A 195 -13.07 9.68 -16.42
C THR A 195 -14.53 9.32 -16.10
N PRO A 196 -15.51 9.66 -16.96
CA PRO A 196 -16.90 9.25 -16.77
C PRO A 196 -17.08 7.72 -16.65
N ALA A 197 -16.26 6.94 -17.36
CA ALA A 197 -16.25 5.48 -17.25
C ALA A 197 -15.82 5.02 -15.85
N MET A 198 -14.79 5.64 -15.28
CA MET A 198 -14.31 5.34 -13.92
C MET A 198 -15.31 5.78 -12.84
N LYS A 199 -16.12 6.82 -13.09
CA LYS A 199 -17.19 7.26 -12.18
C LYS A 199 -18.43 6.36 -12.21
N GLY A 200 -18.47 5.32 -13.04
CA GLY A 200 -19.62 4.42 -13.18
C GLY A 200 -20.76 4.98 -14.05
N ASN A 201 -20.53 6.06 -14.80
CA ASN A 201 -21.50 6.62 -15.75
C ASN A 201 -21.39 6.01 -17.16
N GLY A 202 -20.45 5.07 -17.36
CA GLY A 202 -20.44 4.17 -18.51
C GLY A 202 -21.33 2.96 -18.22
N SER A 203 -22.24 2.64 -19.13
CA SER A 203 -23.19 1.51 -19.09
C SER A 203 -22.64 0.22 -18.45
N ASN A 204 -23.36 -0.26 -17.42
CA ASN A 204 -23.32 -1.59 -16.77
C ASN A 204 -21.97 -2.13 -16.26
N PRO A 205 -21.75 -2.22 -14.94
CA PRO A 205 -20.91 -3.29 -14.40
C PRO A 205 -21.72 -4.58 -14.48
N SER A 206 -21.43 -5.43 -15.46
CA SER A 206 -21.84 -6.84 -15.41
C SER A 206 -21.29 -7.45 -14.11
N PRO A 207 -22.02 -8.32 -13.39
CA PRO A 207 -21.46 -9.01 -12.23
C PRO A 207 -20.20 -9.75 -12.68
N ALA A 208 -19.09 -9.49 -12.01
CA ALA A 208 -17.80 -10.11 -12.30
C ALA A 208 -17.86 -11.60 -11.94
N THR A 209 -18.40 -12.42 -12.83
CA THR A 209 -18.16 -13.86 -12.88
C THR A 209 -17.23 -14.11 -14.05
N GLY A 210 -15.93 -13.90 -13.82
CA GLY A 210 -14.85 -14.11 -14.79
C GLY A 210 -13.53 -13.63 -14.21
N PRO A 211 -12.38 -14.21 -14.62
CA PRO A 211 -11.08 -13.84 -14.07
C PRO A 211 -10.85 -12.35 -14.30
N MET A 212 -10.38 -11.64 -13.26
CA MET A 212 -9.95 -10.25 -13.36
C MET A 212 -8.80 -10.17 -14.37
N ASN A 213 -9.12 -9.89 -15.63
CA ASN A 213 -8.12 -9.43 -16.58
C ASN A 213 -7.71 -8.01 -16.19
N PRO A 214 -6.42 -7.72 -16.03
CA PRO A 214 -5.97 -6.35 -15.78
C PRO A 214 -6.43 -5.47 -16.94
N SER A 215 -6.97 -4.29 -16.61
CA SER A 215 -7.26 -3.26 -17.62
C SER A 215 -5.98 -2.97 -18.42
N PRO A 216 -6.09 -2.73 -19.74
CA PRO A 216 -4.92 -2.43 -20.57
C PRO A 216 -4.22 -1.18 -20.03
N SER A 217 -2.92 -1.32 -19.78
CA SER A 217 -2.06 -0.26 -19.27
C SER A 217 -2.24 1.04 -20.10
N PRO A 218 -2.28 2.22 -19.47
CA PRO A 218 -2.27 3.47 -20.22
C PRO A 218 -0.97 3.54 -21.03
N LYS A 219 -1.09 3.72 -22.35
CA LYS A 219 0.06 3.93 -23.24
C LYS A 219 0.91 5.08 -22.68
N PRO A 220 2.25 4.95 -22.66
CA PRO A 220 3.12 5.93 -22.04
C PRO A 220 3.02 7.26 -22.80
N SER A 221 2.34 8.23 -22.19
CA SER A 221 2.36 9.61 -22.66
C SER A 221 3.51 10.33 -21.98
N ARG A 222 4.51 10.71 -22.80
CA ARG A 222 5.65 11.58 -22.51
C ARG A 222 6.67 11.10 -21.47
N ARG A 223 7.78 10.60 -22.03
CA ARG A 223 9.08 10.33 -21.41
C ARG A 223 9.58 11.52 -20.57
N ILE A 224 9.49 11.41 -19.24
CA ILE A 224 10.29 12.24 -18.32
C ILE A 224 11.58 11.47 -18.06
N THR A 225 12.67 11.87 -18.72
CA THR A 225 14.01 11.37 -18.41
C THR A 225 14.52 12.01 -17.11
N ALA A 226 14.57 11.25 -16.03
CA ALA A 226 15.39 11.60 -14.87
C ALA A 226 16.81 11.03 -15.08
N PRO A 227 17.87 11.86 -15.02
CA PRO A 227 19.24 11.36 -15.19
C PRO A 227 19.76 10.74 -13.88
N CYS A 228 20.03 9.44 -13.91
CA CYS A 228 20.89 8.78 -12.93
C CYS A 228 22.32 9.35 -13.06
N LYS A 229 22.72 10.27 -12.19
CA LYS A 229 24.13 10.64 -12.01
C LYS A 229 24.73 9.76 -10.92
N GLY A 230 25.57 8.81 -11.36
CA GLY A 230 26.44 8.02 -10.50
C GLY A 230 27.38 8.90 -9.67
N GLY A 231 27.53 8.51 -8.41
CA GLY A 231 28.37 9.16 -7.41
C GLY A 231 29.85 9.21 -7.80
N HIS A 232 30.48 10.28 -7.34
CA HIS A 232 31.85 10.70 -7.59
C HIS A 232 32.92 9.64 -7.22
N ALA A 233 33.71 9.21 -8.21
CA ALA A 233 35.04 8.66 -7.97
C ALA A 233 36.07 9.80 -7.79
N ARG A 234 36.72 9.82 -6.62
CA ARG A 234 37.80 10.74 -6.24
C ARG A 234 38.99 10.62 -7.20
N LYS A 235 39.43 11.74 -7.79
CA LYS A 235 40.69 11.80 -8.55
C LYS A 235 41.87 12.10 -7.62
N SER A 236 42.79 11.16 -7.50
CA SER A 236 44.15 11.38 -7.01
C SER A 236 45.01 12.02 -8.10
N ARG A 237 45.94 12.88 -7.66
CA ARG A 237 46.74 13.81 -8.46
C ARG A 237 48.07 13.14 -8.83
N ALA A 238 48.44 13.06 -10.11
CA ALA A 238 49.80 12.70 -10.53
C ALA A 238 50.23 13.43 -11.81
N ARG A 239 51.52 13.75 -11.85
CA ARG A 239 52.22 14.67 -12.77
C ARG A 239 52.43 14.10 -14.17
N ARG A 240 52.69 15.03 -15.11
CA ARG A 240 53.01 14.87 -16.54
C ARG A 240 54.26 14.00 -16.80
N SER A 241 54.18 13.12 -17.81
CA SER A 241 55.20 12.95 -18.87
C SER A 241 54.73 12.01 -20.01
N ARG A 242 54.66 12.57 -21.22
CA ARG A 242 55.09 12.07 -22.56
C ARG A 242 55.22 10.53 -22.79
N LEU A 243 54.42 9.95 -23.71
CA LEU A 243 54.75 9.55 -25.11
C LEU A 243 53.71 8.56 -25.71
N MET A 244 53.67 8.49 -27.04
CA MET A 244 52.67 7.83 -27.91
C MET A 244 52.56 6.29 -27.84
N ARG A 245 51.35 5.74 -28.04
CA ARG A 245 50.94 4.78 -29.11
C ARG A 245 49.46 4.34 -28.95
N PRO A 246 48.74 3.97 -30.03
CA PRO A 246 47.30 3.69 -30.00
C PRO A 246 47.02 2.20 -29.73
N ILE A 247 46.11 1.91 -28.80
CA ILE A 247 45.59 0.56 -28.58
C ILE A 247 44.06 0.63 -28.48
N SER A 248 43.43 -0.05 -29.45
CA SER A 248 42.15 -0.77 -29.48
C SER A 248 41.07 -0.43 -28.45
N ARG A 249 39.89 -0.03 -28.97
CA ARG A 249 38.62 0.08 -28.25
C ARG A 249 38.15 -1.28 -27.71
N PRO A 250 37.68 -1.36 -26.45
CA PRO A 250 36.75 -2.40 -26.04
C PRO A 250 35.31 -1.96 -26.35
N THR A 251 34.57 -2.91 -26.90
CA THR A 251 33.14 -2.89 -27.22
C THR A 251 32.27 -2.77 -25.96
N HIS A 252 31.31 -1.85 -25.97
CA HIS A 252 30.18 -1.87 -25.04
C HIS A 252 29.15 -2.92 -25.49
N PRO A 253 28.52 -3.69 -24.58
CA PRO A 253 27.37 -4.50 -24.94
C PRO A 253 26.14 -3.61 -25.12
N SER A 254 25.52 -3.76 -26.29
CA SER A 254 24.26 -3.14 -26.70
C SER A 254 23.10 -3.64 -25.84
N CYS A 255 22.21 -2.72 -25.43
CA CYS A 255 20.86 -3.07 -25.02
C CYS A 255 20.03 -3.37 -26.28
N GLU A 256 19.66 -4.64 -26.48
CA GLU A 256 18.60 -5.00 -27.41
C GLU A 256 17.24 -4.80 -26.74
N SER A 257 16.37 -4.08 -27.43
CA SER A 257 14.94 -4.00 -27.19
C SER A 257 14.26 -5.18 -27.88
N ALA A 258 13.60 -6.05 -27.11
CA ALA A 258 12.67 -7.03 -27.66
C ALA A 258 11.31 -6.36 -27.93
N SER A 259 10.79 -6.61 -29.13
CA SER A 259 9.48 -6.24 -29.65
C SER A 259 8.33 -6.93 -28.92
#